data_AF-A0A3D5RRT9-F1
#
_entry.id   AF-A0A3D5RRT9-F1
#
_cell.length_a   1.000
_cell.length_b   1.000
_cell.length_c   1.000
_cell.angle_alpha   90.00
_cell.angle_beta   90.00
_cell.angle_gamma   90.00
#
_symmetry.space_group_name_H-M   'P 1'
#
loop_
_entity.id
_entity.type
_entity.pdbx_description
1 polymer ?
#
loop_
_entity_poly.entity_id
_entity_poly.type
_entity_poly.pdbx_seq_one_letter_code
_entity_poly.pdbx_strand_id
1 'polypeptide(L)' 'IVDTYGGASPHGGGAFSGKDPTKVDRSAAYAARYLAKNVVAAGLANKCLIQLSYAIGVSKP' A
#
# COMPACT_ATOMS: atom_id res chain seq x y z
N ILE A 1 11.56 -4.03 -0.18
CA ILE A 1 12.06 -2.83 -0.89
C ILE A 1 12.14 -3.06 -2.40
N VAL A 2 12.82 -4.11 -2.87
CA VAL A 2 12.82 -4.50 -4.30
C VAL A 2 11.40 -4.72 -4.82
N ASP A 3 10.58 -5.47 -4.07
CA ASP A 3 9.17 -5.74 -4.43
C ASP A 3 8.26 -4.51 -4.45
N THR A 4 8.70 -3.38 -3.91
CA THR A 4 7.88 -2.17 -3.77
C THR A 4 8.43 -1.03 -4.60
N TYR A 5 9.03 -0.03 -3.97
CA TYR A 5 9.34 1.24 -4.62
C TYR A 5 10.84 1.50 -4.71
N GLY A 6 11.69 0.49 -4.50
CA GLY A 6 13.14 0.61 -4.68
C GLY A 6 13.79 1.70 -3.80
N GLY A 7 13.21 2.01 -2.65
CA GLY A 7 13.68 3.06 -1.73
C GLY A 7 13.05 4.44 -1.96
N ALA A 8 12.23 4.62 -3.00
CA ALA A 8 11.58 5.91 -3.31
C ALA A 8 10.41 6.26 -2.38
N SER A 9 9.98 5.34 -1.51
CA SER A 9 8.88 5.57 -0.56
C SER A 9 9.09 4.75 0.72
N PRO A 10 8.57 5.22 1.87
CA PRO A 10 8.57 4.47 3.12
C PRO A 10 7.90 3.10 2.98
N HIS A 11 8.28 2.18 3.85
CA HIS A 11 7.77 0.81 3.86
C HIS A 11 7.26 0.42 5.25
N GLY A 12 6.05 -0.13 5.34
CA GLY A 12 5.43 -0.52 6.62
C GLY A 12 5.99 -1.81 7.24
N GLY A 13 6.90 -2.50 6.55
CA GLY A 13 7.64 -3.68 7.07
C GLY A 13 7.10 -5.05 6.64
N GLY A 14 5.83 -5.17 6.26
CA GLY A 14 5.23 -6.44 5.84
C GLY A 14 5.74 -6.98 4.49
N ALA A 15 6.11 -8.25 4.42
CA ALA A 15 6.40 -8.97 3.17
C ALA A 15 5.11 -9.41 2.43
N PHE A 16 5.19 -9.67 1.12
CA PHE A 16 4.04 -10.08 0.29
C PHE A 16 3.93 -11.60 0.05
N SER A 17 5.04 -12.24 -0.33
CA SER A 17 5.04 -13.65 -0.75
C SER A 17 4.63 -14.60 0.38
N GLY A 18 3.92 -15.67 0.01
CA GLY A 18 3.43 -16.67 0.96
C GLY A 18 2.21 -16.26 1.79
N LYS A 19 1.71 -15.02 1.64
CA LYS A 19 0.51 -14.53 2.34
C LYS A 19 -0.71 -14.60 1.45
N ASP A 20 -1.78 -15.18 1.97
CA ASP A 20 -3.09 -15.14 1.31
C ASP A 20 -3.66 -13.70 1.32
N PRO A 21 -4.64 -13.38 0.45
CA PRO A 21 -5.16 -12.02 0.31
C PRO A 21 -5.87 -11.44 1.55
N THR A 22 -6.18 -12.24 2.58
CA THR A 22 -6.75 -11.71 3.83
C THR A 22 -5.72 -11.00 4.70
N LYS A 23 -4.42 -11.17 4.44
CA LYS A 23 -3.36 -10.49 5.19
C LYS A 23 -3.15 -9.08 4.66
N VAL A 24 -3.46 -8.10 5.50
CA VAL A 24 -3.41 -6.67 5.15
C VAL A 24 -2.04 -6.18 4.69
N ASP A 25 -0.95 -6.80 5.16
CA ASP A 25 0.40 -6.53 4.66
C ASP A 25 0.51 -6.63 3.14
N ARG A 26 -0.27 -7.53 2.53
CA ARG A 26 -0.31 -7.73 1.08
C ARG A 26 -1.46 -6.94 0.45
N SER A 27 -2.69 -7.19 0.89
CA SER A 27 -3.88 -6.64 0.24
C SER A 27 -4.02 -5.13 0.43
N ALA A 28 -3.73 -4.59 1.62
CA ALA A 28 -3.80 -3.15 1.84
C ALA A 28 -2.64 -2.40 1.16
N ALA A 29 -1.45 -3.01 1.07
CA ALA A 29 -0.35 -2.44 0.28
C ALA A 29 -0.71 -2.34 -1.22
N TYR A 30 -1.38 -3.35 -1.77
CA TYR A 30 -1.90 -3.30 -3.15
C TYR A 30 -3.01 -2.27 -3.31
N ALA A 31 -3.92 -2.14 -2.33
CA ALA A 31 -4.95 -1.11 -2.33
C ALA A 31 -4.35 0.31 -2.29
N ALA A 32 -3.35 0.55 -1.44
CA ALA A 32 -2.65 1.83 -1.37
C ALA A 32 -1.97 2.19 -2.70
N ARG A 33 -1.33 1.20 -3.36
CA ARG A 33 -0.76 1.40 -4.71
C ARG A 33 -1.84 1.76 -5.73
N TYR A 34 -2.96 1.03 -5.73
CA TYR A 34 -4.07 1.28 -6.63
C TYR A 34 -4.62 2.69 -6.46
N LEU A 35 -4.88 3.11 -5.22
CA LEU A 35 -5.37 4.45 -4.91
C LEU A 35 -4.38 5.53 -5.34
N ALA A 36 -3.09 5.40 -4.99
CA ALA A 36 -2.08 6.39 -5.33
C ALA A 36 -1.89 6.52 -6.85
N LYS A 37 -1.95 5.41 -7.59
CA LYS A 37 -1.93 5.41 -9.06
C LYS A 37 -3.11 6.20 -9.63
N ASN A 38 -4.32 6.01 -9.08
CA ASN A 38 -5.52 6.70 -9.55
C ASN A 38 -5.50 8.20 -9.23
N VAL A 39 -5.01 8.61 -8.06
CA VAL A 39 -4.85 10.04 -7.72
C VAL A 39 -3.97 10.75 -8.74
N VAL A 40 -2.84 10.14 -9.10
CA VAL A 40 -1.92 10.71 -10.11
C VAL A 40 -2.55 10.67 -11.50
N ALA A 41 -3.17 9.55 -11.89
CA ALA A 41 -3.81 9.41 -13.20
C ALA A 41 -4.99 10.37 -13.40
N ALA A 42 -5.69 10.75 -12.33
CA ALA A 42 -6.76 11.74 -12.35
C ALA A 42 -6.26 13.20 -12.44
N GLY A 43 -4.94 13.42 -12.49
CA GLY A 43 -4.34 14.76 -12.58
C GLY A 43 -4.39 15.54 -11.26
N LEU A 44 -4.72 14.90 -10.15
CA LEU A 44 -4.84 15.57 -8.84
C LEU A 44 -3.48 15.87 -8.21
N ALA A 45 -2.43 15.12 -8.59
CA ALA A 45 -1.07 15.33 -8.12
C ALA A 45 -0.03 14.74 -9.09
N ASN A 46 1.18 15.32 -9.10
CA ASN A 46 2.31 14.77 -9.87
C ASN A 46 2.97 13.56 -9.19
N LYS A 47 2.87 13.47 -7.86
CA LYS A 47 3.31 12.35 -7.03
C LYS A 47 2.33 12.20 -5.87
N CYS A 48 2.00 10.98 -5.48
CA CYS A 48 1.09 10.70 -4.38
C CYS A 48 1.65 9.58 -3.51
N LEU A 49 1.66 9.81 -2.20
CA LEU A 49 1.97 8.81 -1.18
C LEU A 49 0.72 8.64 -0.32
N ILE A 50 0.31 7.38 -0.14
CA ILE A 50 -0.83 7.03 0.71
C ILE A 50 -0.33 6.11 1.80
N GLN A 51 -0.71 6.43 3.04
CA GLN A 51 -0.41 5.63 4.22
C GLN A 51 -1.73 5.02 4.74
N LEU A 52 -1.71 3.72 4.98
CA LEU A 52 -2.80 2.98 5.63
C LEU A 52 -2.26 2.31 6.89
N SER A 53 -3.08 2.23 7.93
CA SER A 53 -2.79 1.52 9.17
C SER A 53 -4.01 0.67 9.54
N TYR A 54 -3.79 -0.45 10.21
CA TYR A 54 -4.86 -1.31 10.69
C TYR A 54 -4.56 -1.74 12.12
N ALA A 55 -5.58 -1.71 12.97
CA ALA A 55 -5.55 -2.39 14.26
C ALA A 55 -5.99 -3.85 14.09
N ILE A 56 -5.37 -4.78 14.82
CA ILE A 56 -5.75 -6.21 14.79
C ILE A 56 -7.23 -6.35 15.16
N GLY A 57 -7.99 -7.07 14.34
CA GLY A 57 -9.42 -7.30 14.54
C GLY A 57 -10.33 -6.14 14.11
N VAL A 58 -9.78 -5.01 13.64
CA VAL A 58 -10.55 -3.87 13.13
C VAL A 58 -10.54 -3.87 11.60
N SER A 59 -11.72 -3.95 10.98
CA SER A 59 -11.84 -4.02 9.52
C SER A 59 -11.63 -2.69 8.80
N LYS A 60 -11.86 -1.57 9.49
CA LYS A 60 -11.68 -0.22 8.96
C LYS A 60 -10.29 0.30 9.34
N PRO A 61 -9.54 0.90 8.40
CA PRO A 61 -8.26 1.54 8.67
C PRO A 61 -8.40 2.83 9.49
#